data_AF-A0AAE4JQQ4-F1
#
_entry.id   AF-A0AAE4JQQ4-F1
#
_cell.length_a   1.000
_cell.length_b   1.000
_cell.length_c   1.000
_cell.angle_alpha   90.00
_cell.angle_beta   90.00
_cell.angle_gamma   90.00
#
_symmetry.space_group_name_H-M   'P 1'
#
loop_
_entity.id
_entity.type
_entity.pdbx_description
1 polymer ?
#
loop_
_entity_poly.entity_id
_entity_poly.type
_entity_poly.pdbx_seq_one_letter_code
_entity_poly.pdbx_strand_id
1 'polypeptide(L)'
;MKTYWWQDKIDDYQQWHSLLVRVNPETVNDDAPALLSGHNSRMQLQLRGYPLFWATVLRDHCGVWLIYNQDHPAQQNLLSPLRSQQAEKIAALPAEEQTPQWCRYFARDLQERPSPLLAAGEWLLRPMNIRPPSAPYVVNAPCPREKWCFRSPSSKDISNADWLLYSEDLPDLQSPGRVIFADWWFGGYQLLPRYAVEPQSSRLKYWRKVAREGKLPPVLIWYISGLASYIILDGHLRLQAAYDENIPPSFIVLSQYHECSYEPDPAAIAKVQQAIAHQMDKNPHPDIRGINQTLISLYQNRYGRHSTRSRAILGDGRSWEEDVSRYLRRHGDTGHLTAILQRTEETA
;
A
#
# COMPACT_ATOMS: atom_id res chain seq x y z
N MET A 1 9.32 -9.09 -28.04
CA MET A 1 10.14 -9.22 -26.81
C MET A 1 9.64 -8.14 -25.86
N LYS A 2 9.06 -8.47 -24.70
CA LYS A 2 8.67 -7.44 -23.72
C LYS A 2 9.95 -6.87 -23.12
N THR A 3 10.34 -5.65 -23.49
CA THR A 3 11.50 -4.98 -22.91
C THR A 3 11.07 -4.38 -21.57
N TYR A 4 11.32 -5.11 -20.49
CA TYR A 4 11.08 -4.61 -19.13
C TYR A 4 12.34 -3.94 -18.60
N TRP A 5 12.14 -2.85 -17.89
CA TRP A 5 13.21 -2.10 -17.24
C TRP A 5 12.86 -1.92 -15.77
N TRP A 6 13.74 -2.38 -14.90
CA TRP A 6 13.72 -2.04 -13.49
C TRP A 6 15.03 -1.37 -13.08
N GLN A 7 14.95 -0.58 -12.02
CA GLN A 7 16.09 0.11 -11.43
C GLN A 7 16.05 -0.05 -9.92
N ASP A 8 17.14 -0.55 -9.35
CA ASP A 8 17.35 -0.51 -7.91
C ASP A 8 17.55 0.94 -7.46
N LYS A 9 16.77 1.35 -6.46
CA LYS A 9 16.89 2.66 -5.83
C LYS A 9 17.69 2.50 -4.55
N ILE A 10 18.80 3.23 -4.53
CA ILE A 10 19.80 3.25 -3.47
C ILE A 10 19.86 4.68 -2.95
N ASP A 11 19.91 4.84 -1.64
CA ASP A 11 20.00 6.15 -1.00
C ASP A 11 21.44 6.68 -0.94
N ASP A 12 21.62 7.88 -0.39
CA ASP A 12 22.92 8.54 -0.25
C ASP A 12 23.91 7.74 0.63
N TYR A 13 23.42 6.82 1.46
CA TYR A 13 24.21 5.94 2.32
C TYR A 13 24.55 4.59 1.68
N GLN A 14 24.32 4.45 0.36
CA GLN A 14 24.51 3.19 -0.38
C GLN A 14 23.59 2.06 0.11
N GLN A 15 22.46 2.40 0.74
CA GLN A 15 21.48 1.41 1.18
C GLN A 15 20.37 1.27 0.14
N TRP A 16 20.10 0.02 -0.26
CA TRP A 16 18.96 -0.29 -1.10
C TRP A 16 17.66 -0.05 -0.33
N HIS A 17 16.69 0.63 -0.95
CA HIS A 17 15.41 0.91 -0.30
C HIS A 17 14.18 0.58 -1.15
N SER A 18 14.28 0.48 -2.48
CA SER A 18 13.14 0.11 -3.33
C SER A 18 13.56 -0.34 -4.73
N LEU A 19 12.62 -0.92 -5.46
CA LEU A 19 12.75 -1.27 -6.87
C LEU A 19 11.78 -0.43 -7.70
N LEU A 20 12.29 0.39 -8.60
CA LEU A 20 11.50 1.10 -9.60
C LEU A 20 11.27 0.17 -10.80
N VAL A 21 10.03 0.09 -11.26
CA VAL A 21 9.61 -0.72 -12.41
C VAL A 21 8.95 0.20 -13.43
N ARG A 22 9.38 0.12 -14.69
CA ARG A 22 8.76 0.84 -15.81
C ARG A 22 7.93 -0.08 -16.66
N VAL A 23 6.66 0.24 -16.78
CA VAL A 23 5.69 -0.49 -17.61
C VAL A 23 5.39 0.34 -18.84
N ASN A 24 5.76 -0.17 -20.01
CA ASN A 24 5.58 0.54 -21.27
C ASN A 24 4.10 0.65 -21.67
N PRO A 25 3.71 1.73 -22.36
CA PRO A 25 2.32 2.03 -22.72
C PRO A 25 1.72 1.16 -23.82
N GLU A 26 2.48 0.25 -24.42
CA GLU A 26 2.05 -0.48 -25.63
C GLU A 26 0.90 -1.48 -25.40
N THR A 27 0.53 -1.75 -24.15
CA THR A 27 -0.63 -2.61 -23.83
C THR A 27 -1.62 -1.88 -22.92
N VAL A 28 -2.60 -1.20 -23.53
CA VAL A 28 -3.84 -0.89 -22.80
C VAL A 28 -4.48 -2.23 -22.46
N ASN A 29 -4.58 -2.53 -21.17
CA ASN A 29 -5.21 -3.75 -20.69
C ASN A 29 -6.51 -3.39 -19.96
N ASP A 30 -7.65 -3.70 -20.59
CA ASP A 30 -8.97 -3.49 -19.99
C ASP A 30 -9.24 -4.42 -18.79
N ASP A 31 -8.43 -5.48 -18.63
CA ASP A 31 -8.50 -6.38 -17.48
C ASP A 31 -7.72 -5.87 -16.26
N ALA A 32 -6.87 -4.86 -16.42
CA ALA A 32 -6.07 -4.33 -15.32
C ALA A 32 -6.97 -3.67 -14.26
N PRO A 33 -6.59 -3.74 -12.98
CA PRO A 33 -7.30 -3.02 -11.95
C PRO A 33 -7.38 -1.52 -12.27
N ALA A 34 -8.58 -0.95 -12.23
CA ALA A 34 -8.83 0.44 -12.55
C ALA A 34 -9.67 1.09 -11.47
N LEU A 35 -9.18 2.20 -10.91
CA LEU A 35 -9.98 3.02 -10.01
C LEU A 35 -10.87 3.93 -10.85
N LEU A 36 -12.18 3.77 -10.73
CA LEU A 36 -13.15 4.66 -11.31
C LEU A 36 -13.63 5.66 -10.26
N SER A 37 -13.74 6.92 -10.63
CA SER A 37 -14.25 8.00 -9.76
C SER A 37 -15.41 8.70 -10.45
N GLY A 38 -16.50 8.93 -9.73
CA GLY A 38 -17.72 9.52 -10.27
C GLY A 38 -18.25 10.64 -9.40
N HIS A 39 -19.51 11.00 -9.66
CA HIS A 39 -20.22 12.04 -8.93
C HIS A 39 -20.26 11.74 -7.42
N ASN A 40 -20.26 12.80 -6.59
CA ASN A 40 -20.28 12.72 -5.13
C ASN A 40 -19.13 11.90 -4.51
N SER A 41 -17.93 11.94 -5.11
CA SER A 41 -16.75 11.20 -4.62
C SER A 41 -17.00 9.70 -4.44
N ARG A 42 -17.91 9.15 -5.25
CA ARG A 42 -18.17 7.71 -5.32
C ARG A 42 -17.16 7.07 -6.24
N MET A 43 -16.62 5.96 -5.79
CA MET A 43 -15.54 5.27 -6.47
C MET A 43 -15.84 3.78 -6.59
N GLN A 44 -15.23 3.17 -7.60
CA GLN A 44 -15.21 1.73 -7.78
C GLN A 44 -13.79 1.33 -8.15
N LEU A 45 -13.17 0.45 -7.36
CA LEU A 45 -12.01 -0.26 -7.86
C LEU A 45 -12.50 -1.46 -8.64
N GLN A 46 -12.36 -1.42 -9.95
CA GLN A 46 -12.74 -2.52 -10.83
C GLN A 46 -11.56 -3.44 -11.11
N LEU A 47 -11.88 -4.71 -11.34
CA LEU A 47 -10.97 -5.73 -11.82
C LEU A 47 -11.73 -6.50 -12.92
N ARG A 48 -11.18 -6.55 -14.14
CA ARG A 48 -11.83 -7.21 -15.29
C ARG A 48 -13.27 -6.75 -15.53
N GLY A 49 -13.51 -5.45 -15.37
CA GLY A 49 -14.83 -4.82 -15.58
C GLY A 49 -15.84 -5.00 -14.45
N TYR A 50 -15.52 -5.70 -13.36
CA TYR A 50 -16.41 -5.87 -12.21
C TYR A 50 -15.86 -5.13 -10.98
N PRO A 51 -16.72 -4.52 -10.13
CA PRO A 51 -16.27 -3.89 -8.90
C PRO A 51 -15.69 -4.90 -7.92
N LEU A 52 -14.41 -4.75 -7.58
CA LEU A 52 -13.77 -5.45 -6.47
C LEU A 52 -14.08 -4.75 -5.14
N PHE A 53 -14.09 -3.42 -5.16
CA PHE A 53 -14.53 -2.58 -4.05
C PHE A 53 -15.37 -1.42 -4.56
N TRP A 54 -16.38 -1.03 -3.79
CA TRP A 54 -16.99 0.29 -3.88
C TRP A 54 -16.45 1.18 -2.77
N ALA A 55 -16.42 2.48 -3.01
CA ALA A 55 -16.07 3.43 -1.98
C ALA A 55 -16.81 4.75 -2.13
N THR A 56 -16.98 5.48 -1.03
CA THR A 56 -17.55 6.83 -1.05
C THR A 56 -16.94 7.68 0.04
N VAL A 57 -16.38 8.82 -0.34
CA VAL A 57 -15.75 9.76 0.61
C VAL A 57 -16.83 10.55 1.33
N LEU A 58 -16.66 10.78 2.63
CA LEU A 58 -17.56 11.62 3.42
C LEU A 58 -17.65 13.05 2.87
N ARG A 59 -18.70 13.79 3.23
CA ARG A 59 -18.89 15.19 2.76
C ARG A 59 -17.87 16.17 3.31
N ASP A 60 -17.43 15.91 4.54
CA ASP A 60 -16.40 16.67 5.25
C ASP A 60 -14.97 16.22 4.92
N HIS A 61 -14.82 15.21 4.06
CA HIS A 61 -13.53 14.64 3.67
C HIS A 61 -12.71 14.08 4.84
N CYS A 62 -13.37 13.68 5.94
CA CYS A 62 -12.69 13.10 7.11
C CYS A 62 -12.39 11.61 6.97
N GLY A 63 -13.05 10.92 6.04
CA GLY A 63 -12.87 9.49 5.83
C GLY A 63 -13.60 8.95 4.61
N VAL A 64 -13.54 7.64 4.45
CA VAL A 64 -14.14 6.91 3.33
C VAL A 64 -14.82 5.63 3.80
N TRP A 65 -16.03 5.39 3.30
CA TRP A 65 -16.67 4.10 3.39
C TRP A 65 -16.14 3.19 2.28
N LEU A 66 -15.74 1.97 2.65
CA LEU A 66 -15.23 0.94 1.77
C LEU A 66 -16.17 -0.26 1.83
N ILE A 67 -16.59 -0.75 0.67
CA ILE A 67 -17.48 -1.91 0.55
C ILE A 67 -16.77 -2.97 -0.27
N TYR A 68 -16.44 -4.08 0.37
CA TYR A 68 -15.80 -5.23 -0.24
C TYR A 68 -16.81 -6.10 -0.99
N ASN A 69 -16.53 -6.39 -2.27
CA ASN A 69 -17.35 -7.31 -3.06
C ASN A 69 -16.88 -8.77 -2.92
N GLN A 70 -17.45 -9.50 -1.96
CA GLN A 70 -17.14 -10.91 -1.74
C GLN A 70 -17.56 -11.86 -2.88
N ASP A 71 -18.44 -11.42 -3.78
CA ASP A 71 -18.94 -12.25 -4.89
C ASP A 71 -18.12 -12.06 -6.16
N HIS A 72 -17.01 -11.30 -6.10
CA HIS A 72 -16.24 -10.98 -7.29
C HIS A 72 -15.63 -12.26 -7.91
N PRO A 73 -15.91 -12.58 -9.19
CA PRO A 73 -15.62 -13.89 -9.77
C PRO A 73 -14.13 -14.19 -9.92
N ALA A 74 -13.29 -13.16 -10.00
CA ALA A 74 -11.84 -13.27 -10.14
C ALA A 74 -11.07 -12.72 -8.92
N GLN A 75 -11.68 -12.78 -7.73
CA GLN A 75 -11.03 -12.28 -6.51
C GLN A 75 -9.80 -13.10 -6.07
N GLN A 76 -9.76 -14.38 -6.46
CA GLN A 76 -8.62 -15.27 -6.28
C GLN A 76 -7.75 -15.31 -7.55
N ASN A 77 -6.48 -15.70 -7.40
CA ASN A 77 -5.55 -15.97 -8.52
C ASN A 77 -5.18 -14.76 -9.39
N LEU A 78 -5.11 -13.56 -8.79
CA LEU A 78 -4.54 -12.39 -9.47
C LEU A 78 -3.07 -12.59 -9.85
N LEU A 79 -2.31 -13.24 -8.97
CA LEU A 79 -0.90 -13.54 -9.14
C LEU A 79 -0.66 -15.04 -9.15
N SER A 80 0.50 -15.45 -9.67
CA SER A 80 0.87 -16.85 -9.73
C SER A 80 1.09 -17.38 -8.30
N PRO A 81 0.52 -18.53 -7.92
CA PRO A 81 0.73 -19.04 -6.57
C PRO A 81 2.22 -19.28 -6.30
N LEU A 82 2.76 -18.64 -5.25
CA LEU A 82 4.15 -18.81 -4.85
C LEU A 82 4.45 -20.30 -4.57
N ARG A 83 5.52 -20.83 -5.19
CA ARG A 83 5.95 -22.22 -5.06
C ARG A 83 7.00 -22.37 -3.97
N SER A 84 7.04 -23.53 -3.31
CA SER A 84 8.01 -23.85 -2.25
C SER A 84 9.46 -23.67 -2.72
N GLN A 85 9.78 -24.20 -3.91
CA GLN A 85 11.12 -24.09 -4.51
C GLN A 85 11.61 -22.64 -4.63
N GLN A 86 10.71 -21.71 -4.98
CA GLN A 86 11.07 -20.30 -5.12
C GLN A 86 11.27 -19.63 -3.77
N ALA A 87 10.45 -19.99 -2.77
CA ALA A 87 10.60 -19.50 -1.40
C ALA A 87 11.92 -20.00 -0.79
N GLU A 88 12.24 -21.29 -0.94
CA GLU A 88 13.49 -21.89 -0.46
C GLU A 88 14.71 -21.28 -1.15
N LYS A 89 14.65 -21.06 -2.47
CA LYS A 89 15.73 -20.43 -3.22
C LYS A 89 16.06 -19.02 -2.71
N ILE A 90 15.04 -18.20 -2.43
CA ILE A 90 15.28 -16.84 -1.92
C ILE A 90 15.69 -16.87 -0.44
N ALA A 91 15.11 -17.76 0.36
CA ALA A 91 15.47 -17.93 1.77
C ALA A 91 16.92 -18.41 1.99
N ALA A 92 17.55 -19.01 0.96
CA ALA A 92 18.96 -19.40 1.00
C ALA A 92 19.94 -18.24 0.71
N LEU A 93 19.45 -17.08 0.26
CA LEU A 93 20.29 -15.90 0.01
C LEU A 93 20.64 -15.18 1.32
N PRO A 94 21.74 -14.39 1.34
CA PRO A 94 22.04 -13.47 2.44
C PRO A 94 20.86 -12.54 2.74
N ALA A 95 20.64 -12.22 4.01
CA ALA A 95 19.44 -11.49 4.47
C ALA A 95 19.24 -10.16 3.74
N GLU A 96 20.34 -9.44 3.48
CA GLU A 96 20.38 -8.18 2.73
C GLU A 96 19.90 -8.32 1.26
N GLU A 97 20.05 -9.50 0.66
CA GLU A 97 19.64 -9.76 -0.74
C GLU A 97 18.21 -10.28 -0.87
N GLN A 98 17.63 -10.81 0.21
CA GLN A 98 16.30 -11.44 0.17
C GLN A 98 15.21 -10.45 -0.23
N THR A 99 15.19 -9.26 0.38
CA THR A 99 14.16 -8.24 0.10
C THR A 99 14.21 -7.70 -1.33
N PRO A 100 15.38 -7.27 -1.86
CA PRO A 100 15.53 -6.92 -3.27
C PRO A 100 15.09 -8.06 -4.19
N GLN A 101 15.45 -9.30 -3.86
CA GLN A 101 15.10 -10.45 -4.68
C GLN A 101 13.59 -10.75 -4.69
N TRP A 102 12.89 -10.57 -3.56
CA TRP A 102 11.43 -10.64 -3.51
C TRP A 102 10.77 -9.53 -4.35
N CYS A 103 11.31 -8.32 -4.33
CA CYS A 103 10.80 -7.23 -5.18
C CYS A 103 10.96 -7.60 -6.67
N ARG A 104 12.11 -8.13 -7.08
CA ARG A 104 12.34 -8.60 -8.47
C ARG A 104 11.47 -9.80 -8.83
N TYR A 105 11.15 -10.68 -7.87
CA TYR A 105 10.20 -11.77 -8.08
C TYR A 105 8.80 -11.23 -8.41
N PHE A 106 8.26 -10.35 -7.55
CA PHE A 106 6.94 -9.77 -7.79
C PHE A 106 6.90 -8.87 -9.02
N ALA A 107 7.96 -8.09 -9.28
CA ALA A 107 8.05 -7.29 -10.50
C ALA A 107 7.93 -8.14 -11.76
N ARG A 108 8.58 -9.30 -11.80
CA ARG A 108 8.47 -10.26 -12.92
C ARG A 108 7.06 -10.86 -13.01
N ASP A 109 6.53 -11.38 -11.91
CA ASP A 109 5.20 -12.01 -11.92
C ASP A 109 4.08 -11.01 -12.25
N LEU A 110 4.24 -9.71 -11.95
CA LEU A 110 3.29 -8.66 -12.34
C LEU A 110 3.32 -8.34 -13.85
N GLN A 111 4.48 -8.48 -14.51
CA GLN A 111 4.70 -8.05 -15.89
C GLN A 111 4.62 -9.18 -16.93
N GLU A 112 5.08 -10.37 -16.56
CA GLU A 112 5.15 -11.53 -17.45
C GLU A 112 3.79 -12.20 -17.67
N ARG A 113 2.74 -11.75 -16.97
CA ARG A 113 1.38 -12.28 -17.12
C ARG A 113 0.84 -12.07 -18.54
N PRO A 114 -0.05 -12.97 -19.00
CA PRO A 114 -0.83 -12.75 -20.22
C PRO A 114 -1.66 -11.48 -20.16
N SER A 115 -2.24 -11.18 -18.99
CA SER A 115 -3.03 -9.97 -18.72
C SER A 115 -2.31 -9.13 -17.65
N PRO A 116 -1.64 -8.02 -18.04
CA PRO A 116 -0.88 -7.17 -17.13
C PRO A 116 -1.75 -6.55 -16.02
N LEU A 117 -1.32 -6.66 -14.75
CA LEU A 117 -2.00 -5.99 -13.64
C LEU A 117 -1.56 -4.52 -13.45
N LEU A 118 -0.43 -4.14 -14.02
CA LEU A 118 0.10 -2.79 -13.91
C LEU A 118 -0.33 -1.98 -15.14
N ALA A 119 -0.97 -0.85 -14.89
CA ALA A 119 -1.13 0.17 -15.92
C ALA A 119 0.24 0.71 -16.35
N ALA A 120 0.30 1.27 -17.56
CA ALA A 120 1.50 1.94 -18.06
C ALA A 120 1.97 3.06 -17.12
N GLY A 121 3.28 3.19 -16.97
CA GLY A 121 3.93 4.19 -16.12
C GLY A 121 5.02 3.61 -15.22
N GLU A 122 5.42 4.40 -14.24
CA GLU A 122 6.40 4.01 -13.25
C GLU A 122 5.71 3.47 -11.98
N TRP A 123 6.26 2.40 -11.43
CA TRP A 123 5.77 1.72 -10.24
C TRP A 123 6.92 1.49 -9.28
N LEU A 124 6.67 1.67 -7.99
CA LEU A 124 7.65 1.45 -6.94
C LEU A 124 7.22 0.24 -6.10
N LEU A 125 8.13 -0.72 -5.95
CA LEU A 125 8.04 -1.79 -4.98
C LEU A 125 8.96 -1.44 -3.80
N ARG A 126 8.37 -1.24 -2.63
CA ARG A 126 9.10 -0.82 -1.42
C ARG A 126 8.75 -1.73 -0.25
N PRO A 127 9.74 -2.23 0.52
CA PRO A 127 9.44 -3.03 1.70
C PRO A 127 8.77 -2.19 2.79
N MET A 128 7.99 -2.87 3.62
CA MET A 128 7.42 -2.34 4.84
C MET A 128 7.53 -3.44 5.90
N ASN A 129 8.33 -3.18 6.92
CA ASN A 129 8.78 -4.18 7.90
C ASN A 129 8.33 -3.78 9.30
N ILE A 130 8.30 -4.76 10.21
CA ILE A 130 7.95 -4.52 11.61
C ILE A 130 8.91 -3.47 12.22
N ARG A 131 8.31 -2.45 12.83
CA ARG A 131 9.02 -1.44 13.62
C ARG A 131 9.22 -2.02 15.04
N PRO A 132 10.45 -2.00 15.58
CA PRO A 132 10.64 -2.38 16.97
C PRO A 132 9.86 -1.45 17.91
N PRO A 133 9.42 -1.93 19.08
CA PRO A 133 8.74 -1.09 20.07
C PRO A 133 9.59 0.13 20.43
N SER A 134 8.95 1.24 20.80
CA SER A 134 9.68 2.39 21.35
C SER A 134 10.26 2.02 22.72
N ALA A 135 11.52 2.41 22.98
CA ALA A 135 12.15 2.15 24.27
C ALA A 135 11.38 2.81 25.43
N PRO A 136 11.37 2.22 26.63
CA PRO A 136 12.04 0.97 27.01
C PRO A 136 11.26 -0.29 26.61
N TYR A 137 11.96 -1.31 26.11
CA TYR A 137 11.38 -2.63 25.83
C TYR A 137 12.39 -3.75 26.13
N VAL A 138 11.89 -4.97 26.33
CA VAL A 138 12.72 -6.15 26.54
C VAL A 138 13.25 -6.63 25.20
N VAL A 139 14.57 -6.64 25.03
CA VAL A 139 15.24 -7.16 23.82
C VAL A 139 14.85 -8.64 23.64
N ASN A 140 14.48 -9.02 22.42
CA ASN A 140 14.02 -10.37 22.04
C ASN A 140 12.68 -10.83 22.67
N ALA A 141 11.90 -9.95 23.30
CA ALA A 141 10.52 -10.29 23.64
C ALA A 141 9.66 -10.38 22.37
N PRO A 142 8.80 -11.41 22.23
CA PRO A 142 7.83 -11.48 21.15
C PRO A 142 6.94 -10.23 21.17
N CYS A 143 6.81 -9.54 20.03
CA CYS A 143 5.86 -8.45 19.89
C CYS A 143 4.47 -9.05 19.67
N PRO A 144 3.52 -8.89 20.62
CA PRO A 144 2.18 -9.41 20.44
C PRO A 144 1.50 -8.70 19.27
N ARG A 145 0.59 -9.41 18.57
CA ARG A 145 -0.06 -8.93 17.36
C ARG A 145 -0.62 -7.52 17.50
N GLU A 146 -1.28 -7.24 18.61
CA GLU A 146 -1.97 -5.97 18.90
C GLU A 146 -1.02 -4.77 18.92
N LYS A 147 0.30 -5.01 19.04
CA LYS A 147 1.34 -3.98 19.04
C LYS A 147 2.14 -3.92 17.74
N TRP A 148 1.75 -4.69 16.73
CA TRP A 148 2.42 -4.64 15.44
C TRP A 148 2.24 -3.27 14.80
N CYS A 149 3.35 -2.71 14.35
CA CYS A 149 3.44 -1.46 13.60
C CYS A 149 4.46 -1.71 12.50
N PHE A 150 4.06 -1.59 11.24
CA PHE A 150 4.94 -1.79 10.10
C PHE A 150 5.25 -0.45 9.46
N ARG A 151 6.50 -0.21 9.11
CA ARG A 151 6.90 1.02 8.41
C ARG A 151 7.86 0.70 7.28
N SER A 152 7.77 1.46 6.20
CA SER A 152 8.83 1.45 5.20
C SER A 152 10.15 1.95 5.80
N PRO A 153 11.31 1.46 5.30
CA PRO A 153 12.60 1.98 5.73
C PRO A 153 12.65 3.50 5.58
N SER A 154 13.28 4.21 6.51
CA SER A 154 13.56 5.62 6.28
C SER A 154 14.52 5.75 5.11
N SER A 155 14.16 6.51 4.08
CA SER A 155 15.09 6.94 3.04
C SER A 155 15.18 8.45 3.05
N LYS A 156 16.37 8.97 2.72
CA LYS A 156 16.59 10.41 2.47
C LYS A 156 16.38 10.79 1.01
N ASP A 157 15.82 9.88 0.23
CA ASP A 157 15.57 10.09 -1.18
C ASP A 157 14.27 10.88 -1.39
N ILE A 158 14.02 11.21 -2.65
CA ILE A 158 12.86 12.02 -3.03
C ILE A 158 11.59 11.18 -3.13
N SER A 159 11.63 9.85 -2.95
CA SER A 159 10.48 8.99 -3.23
C SER A 159 9.21 9.37 -2.47
N ASN A 160 9.34 9.89 -1.23
CA ASN A 160 8.21 10.15 -0.32
C ASN A 160 7.33 8.92 -0.03
N ALA A 161 7.93 7.73 -0.11
CA ALA A 161 7.24 6.45 0.11
C ALA A 161 7.30 6.02 1.59
N ASP A 162 6.70 6.79 2.50
CA ASP A 162 6.67 6.50 3.94
C ASP A 162 5.39 5.74 4.33
N TRP A 163 5.33 4.47 3.93
CA TRP A 163 4.19 3.60 4.20
C TRP A 163 4.17 3.14 5.65
N LEU A 164 2.97 3.04 6.22
CA LEU A 164 2.72 2.69 7.60
C LEU A 164 1.47 1.80 7.69
N LEU A 165 1.48 0.83 8.58
CA LEU A 165 0.35 -0.03 8.86
C LEU A 165 0.34 -0.44 10.32
N TYR A 166 -0.77 -0.25 11.02
CA TYR A 166 -0.93 -0.67 12.41
C TYR A 166 -1.67 -2.00 12.50
N SER A 167 -1.59 -2.65 13.67
CA SER A 167 -2.32 -3.89 13.91
C SER A 167 -3.84 -3.72 13.78
N GLU A 168 -4.38 -2.54 14.10
CA GLU A 168 -5.81 -2.23 13.99
C GLU A 168 -6.29 -2.11 12.55
N ASP A 169 -5.40 -1.79 11.60
CA ASP A 169 -5.70 -1.74 10.17
C ASP A 169 -5.69 -3.13 9.50
N LEU A 170 -5.25 -4.16 10.23
CA LEU A 170 -5.13 -5.51 9.72
C LEU A 170 -6.49 -6.23 9.75
N PRO A 171 -6.94 -6.82 8.64
CA PRO A 171 -8.26 -7.43 8.56
C PRO A 171 -8.29 -8.78 9.29
N ASP A 172 -9.49 -9.18 9.73
CA ASP A 172 -9.79 -10.60 9.88
C ASP A 172 -9.85 -11.23 8.47
N LEU A 173 -8.94 -12.16 8.20
CA LEU A 173 -8.87 -12.83 6.91
C LEU A 173 -9.82 -14.02 6.81
N GLN A 174 -10.31 -14.59 7.92
CA GLN A 174 -11.26 -15.70 7.89
C GLN A 174 -12.69 -15.19 7.76
N SER A 175 -12.97 -14.01 8.33
CA SER A 175 -14.24 -13.31 8.17
C SER A 175 -14.03 -11.82 7.88
N PRO A 176 -13.64 -11.45 6.64
CA PRO A 176 -13.47 -10.06 6.26
C PRO A 176 -14.74 -9.24 6.45
N GLY A 177 -14.60 -8.08 7.11
CA GLY A 177 -15.66 -7.09 7.17
C GLY A 177 -16.07 -6.64 5.77
N ARG A 178 -17.37 -6.65 5.48
CA ARG A 178 -17.90 -6.27 4.16
C ARG A 178 -18.00 -4.76 4.00
N VAL A 179 -18.33 -4.06 5.08
CA VAL A 179 -18.38 -2.60 5.17
C VAL A 179 -17.32 -2.17 6.17
N ILE A 180 -16.41 -1.31 5.73
CA ILE A 180 -15.28 -0.82 6.51
C ILE A 180 -15.27 0.70 6.42
N PHE A 181 -15.06 1.37 7.55
CA PHE A 181 -14.80 2.79 7.59
C PHE A 181 -13.30 3.03 7.74
N ALA A 182 -12.73 3.90 6.90
CA ALA A 182 -11.36 4.35 7.02
C ALA A 182 -11.36 5.84 7.38
N ASP A 183 -10.94 6.15 8.61
CA ASP A 183 -10.76 7.51 9.12
C ASP A 183 -9.39 8.06 8.72
N TRP A 184 -9.38 9.20 8.03
CA TRP A 184 -8.16 9.82 7.51
C TRP A 184 -7.45 10.72 8.53
N TRP A 185 -8.08 11.11 9.63
CA TRP A 185 -7.47 11.94 10.68
C TRP A 185 -6.63 11.12 11.65
N PHE A 186 -7.05 9.88 11.94
CA PHE A 186 -6.36 9.02 12.90
C PHE A 186 -5.47 7.95 12.25
N GLY A 187 -5.16 8.09 10.95
CA GLY A 187 -4.13 7.29 10.29
C GLY A 187 -4.61 5.93 9.76
N GLY A 188 -5.90 5.77 9.46
CA GLY A 188 -6.52 4.50 9.07
C GLY A 188 -6.23 4.06 7.63
N TYR A 189 -5.00 3.62 7.33
CA TYR A 189 -4.70 2.95 6.07
C TYR A 189 -5.13 1.49 6.11
N GLN A 190 -6.43 1.22 5.92
CA GLN A 190 -6.98 -0.12 6.01
C GLN A 190 -6.28 -1.10 5.06
N LEU A 191 -5.95 -2.30 5.55
CA LEU A 191 -5.49 -3.39 4.69
C LEU A 191 -6.68 -4.24 4.25
N LEU A 192 -7.03 -4.13 2.98
CA LEU A 192 -8.21 -4.76 2.41
C LEU A 192 -7.89 -6.15 1.83
N PRO A 193 -8.55 -7.21 2.31
CA PRO A 193 -8.45 -8.52 1.70
C PRO A 193 -9.30 -8.60 0.44
N ARG A 194 -8.98 -9.54 -0.44
CA ARG A 194 -9.80 -9.81 -1.63
C ARG A 194 -10.73 -10.99 -1.44
N TYR A 195 -10.47 -11.85 -0.47
CA TYR A 195 -11.23 -13.06 -0.20
C TYR A 195 -10.94 -13.57 1.20
N ALA A 196 -11.89 -14.31 1.75
CA ALA A 196 -11.74 -15.02 3.00
C ALA A 196 -10.78 -16.22 2.84
N VAL A 197 -9.93 -16.42 3.83
CA VAL A 197 -8.98 -17.54 3.92
C VAL A 197 -9.68 -18.78 4.49
N GLU A 198 -9.49 -19.92 3.83
CA GLU A 198 -9.91 -21.21 4.34
C GLU A 198 -8.97 -21.70 5.47
N PRO A 199 -9.46 -21.84 6.73
CA PRO A 199 -8.63 -22.13 7.89
C PRO A 199 -7.98 -23.53 7.88
N GLN A 200 -8.54 -24.48 7.13
CA GLN A 200 -8.09 -25.87 7.13
C GLN A 200 -7.29 -26.27 5.88
N SER A 201 -6.97 -25.30 5.01
CA SER A 201 -6.25 -25.58 3.77
C SER A 201 -4.85 -26.15 4.04
N SER A 202 -4.45 -27.17 3.28
CA SER A 202 -3.10 -27.76 3.35
C SER A 202 -2.00 -26.72 3.09
N ARG A 203 -2.31 -25.74 2.22
CA ARG A 203 -1.43 -24.62 1.89
C ARG A 203 -1.22 -23.69 3.09
N LEU A 204 -2.22 -23.44 3.92
CA LEU A 204 -2.05 -22.68 5.17
C LEU A 204 -1.12 -23.42 6.14
N LYS A 205 -1.31 -24.74 6.32
CA LYS A 205 -0.43 -25.56 7.18
C LYS A 205 1.04 -25.47 6.75
N TYR A 206 1.30 -25.50 5.45
CA TYR A 206 2.64 -25.28 4.90
C TYR A 206 3.18 -23.89 5.27
N TRP A 207 2.42 -22.82 5.04
CA TRP A 207 2.89 -21.46 5.35
C TRP A 207 3.12 -21.23 6.84
N ARG A 208 2.31 -21.83 7.71
CA ARG A 208 2.53 -21.83 9.17
C ARG A 208 3.86 -22.49 9.54
N LYS A 209 4.21 -23.61 8.91
CA LYS A 209 5.53 -24.23 9.08
C LYS A 209 6.65 -23.27 8.66
N VAL A 210 6.55 -22.67 7.47
CA VAL A 210 7.55 -21.72 6.95
C VAL A 210 7.67 -20.48 7.85
N ALA A 211 6.57 -20.00 8.43
CA ALA A 211 6.56 -18.91 9.39
C ALA A 211 7.37 -19.23 10.65
N ARG A 212 7.14 -20.40 11.26
CA ARG A 212 7.93 -20.86 12.42
C ARG A 212 9.42 -20.99 12.14
N GLU A 213 9.80 -21.27 10.90
CA GLU A 213 11.20 -21.32 10.46
C GLU A 213 11.82 -19.93 10.20
N GLY A 214 11.04 -18.84 10.33
CA GLY A 214 11.51 -17.48 10.09
C GLY A 214 11.73 -17.15 8.61
N LYS A 215 11.17 -17.93 7.70
CA LYS A 215 11.41 -17.85 6.24
C LYS A 215 10.16 -17.42 5.46
N LEU A 216 9.19 -16.81 6.14
CA LEU A 216 7.92 -16.44 5.53
C LEU A 216 8.14 -15.38 4.44
N PRO A 217 7.73 -15.64 3.19
CA PRO A 217 7.87 -14.65 2.12
C PRO A 217 6.96 -13.42 2.34
N PRO A 218 7.39 -12.22 1.91
CA PRO A 218 6.64 -10.98 2.12
C PRO A 218 5.28 -10.98 1.42
N VAL A 219 4.28 -10.40 2.08
CA VAL A 219 2.94 -10.18 1.51
C VAL A 219 2.99 -8.99 0.55
N LEU A 220 2.55 -9.16 -0.69
CA LEU A 220 2.50 -8.08 -1.67
C LEU A 220 1.19 -7.33 -1.50
N ILE A 221 1.27 -6.03 -1.23
CA ILE A 221 0.13 -5.14 -1.06
C ILE A 221 0.22 -3.97 -2.05
N TRP A 222 -0.91 -3.45 -2.49
CA TRP A 222 -1.00 -2.30 -3.39
C TRP A 222 -1.63 -1.11 -2.68
N TYR A 223 -0.90 0.00 -2.60
CA TYR A 223 -1.44 1.24 -2.08
C TYR A 223 -2.34 1.94 -3.12
N ILE A 224 -3.57 2.21 -2.72
CA ILE A 224 -4.53 2.99 -3.50
C ILE A 224 -4.76 4.35 -2.86
N SER A 225 -4.10 5.36 -3.42
CA SER A 225 -4.14 6.75 -2.92
C SER A 225 -5.56 7.32 -2.79
N GLY A 226 -6.46 7.05 -3.75
CA GLY A 226 -7.84 7.54 -3.71
C GLY A 226 -8.70 6.92 -2.60
N LEU A 227 -8.26 5.79 -2.04
CA LEU A 227 -8.91 5.12 -0.91
C LEU A 227 -8.15 5.35 0.41
N ALA A 228 -6.93 5.92 0.34
CA ALA A 228 -5.95 5.90 1.43
C ALA A 228 -5.90 4.53 2.12
N SER A 229 -5.72 3.45 1.34
CA SER A 229 -5.79 2.08 1.85
C SER A 229 -4.95 1.13 0.99
N TYR A 230 -4.63 -0.03 1.56
CA TYR A 230 -3.87 -1.07 0.90
C TYR A 230 -4.77 -2.22 0.47
N ILE A 231 -4.42 -2.90 -0.62
CA ILE A 231 -5.09 -4.12 -1.06
C ILE A 231 -4.07 -5.24 -1.11
N ILE A 232 -4.37 -6.37 -0.47
CA ILE A 232 -3.49 -7.54 -0.54
C ILE A 232 -3.51 -8.08 -1.95
N LEU A 233 -2.44 -7.92 -2.73
CA LEU A 233 -2.27 -8.48 -4.08
C LEU A 233 -1.94 -9.98 -4.05
N ASP A 234 -1.09 -10.41 -3.14
CA ASP A 234 -0.73 -11.80 -2.94
C ASP A 234 -0.25 -12.01 -1.50
N GLY A 235 -0.58 -13.17 -0.94
CA GLY A 235 -0.13 -13.56 0.40
C GLY A 235 -1.20 -13.61 1.48
N HIS A 236 -2.49 -13.70 1.14
CA HIS A 236 -3.57 -13.91 2.14
C HIS A 236 -3.26 -15.08 3.09
N LEU A 237 -2.83 -16.23 2.57
CA LEU A 237 -2.45 -17.38 3.38
C LEU A 237 -1.17 -17.17 4.21
N ARG A 238 -0.24 -16.34 3.72
CA ARG A 238 0.99 -16.01 4.46
C ARG A 238 0.70 -15.05 5.60
N LEU A 239 -0.16 -14.06 5.36
CA LEU A 239 -0.65 -13.17 6.40
C LEU A 239 -1.46 -13.93 7.47
N GLN A 240 -2.34 -14.84 7.07
CA GLN A 240 -3.04 -15.71 8.03
C GLN A 240 -2.07 -16.61 8.81
N ALA A 241 -1.06 -17.20 8.15
CA ALA A 241 -0.05 -17.98 8.82
C ALA A 241 0.74 -17.16 9.86
N ALA A 242 1.07 -15.90 9.53
CA ALA A 242 1.68 -14.96 10.46
C ALA A 242 0.77 -14.68 11.67
N TYR A 243 -0.54 -14.51 11.47
CA TYR A 243 -1.50 -14.37 12.58
C TYR A 243 -1.52 -15.60 13.47
N ASP A 244 -1.65 -16.80 12.89
CA ASP A 244 -1.78 -18.06 13.62
C ASP A 244 -0.53 -18.39 14.45
N GLU A 245 0.65 -17.98 13.97
CA GLU A 245 1.92 -18.20 14.66
C GLU A 245 2.38 -17.01 15.50
N ASN A 246 1.62 -15.89 15.50
CA ASN A 246 1.98 -14.63 16.15
C ASN A 246 3.40 -14.15 15.77
N ILE A 247 3.75 -14.26 14.48
CA ILE A 247 5.02 -13.83 13.92
C ILE A 247 4.77 -12.66 12.97
N PRO A 248 5.37 -11.48 13.17
CA PRO A 248 5.17 -10.34 12.29
C PRO A 248 5.57 -10.68 10.84
N PRO A 249 4.67 -10.49 9.85
CA PRO A 249 5.02 -10.64 8.45
C PRO A 249 5.89 -9.46 7.97
N SER A 250 6.51 -9.62 6.81
CA SER A 250 7.01 -8.48 6.03
C SER A 250 6.06 -8.18 4.88
N PHE A 251 6.02 -6.92 4.45
CA PHE A 251 5.21 -6.49 3.32
C PHE A 251 6.10 -5.90 2.23
N ILE A 252 5.65 -6.03 0.98
CA ILE A 252 6.15 -5.21 -0.13
C ILE A 252 4.97 -4.39 -0.63
N VAL A 253 5.11 -3.08 -0.56
CA VAL A 253 4.13 -2.10 -1.04
C VAL A 253 4.43 -1.79 -2.49
N LEU A 254 3.49 -2.14 -3.36
CA LEU A 254 3.39 -1.64 -4.71
C LEU A 254 2.68 -0.28 -4.68
N SER A 255 3.24 0.70 -5.35
CA SER A 255 2.59 2.00 -5.55
C SER A 255 2.92 2.53 -6.94
N GLN A 256 1.96 3.21 -7.57
CA GLN A 256 2.26 3.95 -8.79
C GLN A 256 3.04 5.21 -8.40
N TYR A 257 4.12 5.47 -9.12
CA TYR A 257 5.12 6.49 -8.80
C TYR A 257 5.27 7.45 -9.96
N HIS A 258 5.43 8.73 -9.66
CA HIS A 258 5.82 9.74 -10.63
C HIS A 258 6.75 10.74 -9.96
N GLU A 259 7.87 11.05 -10.59
CA GLU A 259 8.71 12.17 -10.18
C GLU A 259 8.06 13.48 -10.66
N CYS A 260 7.79 14.37 -9.73
CA CYS A 260 7.31 15.72 -9.98
C CYS A 260 8.42 16.72 -9.70
N SER A 261 8.34 17.87 -10.35
CA SER A 261 9.17 19.02 -10.04
C SER A 261 8.30 20.26 -9.85
N TYR A 262 8.79 21.20 -9.05
CA TYR A 262 8.16 22.51 -8.90
C TYR A 262 9.24 23.59 -9.00
N GLU A 263 8.85 24.78 -9.43
CA GLU A 263 9.74 25.94 -9.41
C GLU A 263 9.64 26.61 -8.04
N PRO A 264 10.71 26.64 -7.23
CA PRO A 264 10.66 27.25 -5.92
C PRO A 264 10.64 28.78 -6.04
N ASP A 265 9.88 29.44 -5.16
CA ASP A 265 9.84 30.90 -5.07
C ASP A 265 11.19 31.45 -4.56
N PRO A 266 11.93 32.25 -5.34
CA PRO A 266 13.20 32.83 -4.92
C PRO A 266 13.08 33.67 -3.63
N ALA A 267 11.94 34.33 -3.41
CA ALA A 267 11.74 35.12 -2.20
C ALA A 267 11.60 34.23 -0.95
N ALA A 268 10.91 33.09 -1.07
CA ALA A 268 10.83 32.09 0.00
C ALA A 268 12.21 31.48 0.32
N ILE A 269 13.01 31.16 -0.70
CA ILE A 269 14.40 30.68 -0.53
C ILE A 269 15.23 31.71 0.25
N ALA A 270 15.23 32.97 -0.21
CA ALA A 270 15.99 34.04 0.43
C ALA A 270 15.59 34.24 1.90
N LYS A 271 14.29 34.16 2.21
CA LYS A 271 13.78 34.26 3.59
C LYS A 271 14.32 33.15 4.49
N VAL A 272 14.34 31.90 4.01
CA VAL A 272 14.89 30.76 4.77
C VAL A 272 16.40 30.91 4.96
N GLN A 273 17.13 31.33 3.93
CA GLN A 273 18.58 31.58 4.02
C GLN A 273 18.92 32.67 5.05
N GLN A 274 18.17 33.78 5.06
CA GLN A 274 18.33 34.84 6.05
C GLN A 274 18.07 34.33 7.47
N ALA A 275 17.05 33.50 7.67
CA ALA A 275 16.75 32.90 8.97
C ALA A 275 17.87 31.96 9.45
N ILE A 276 18.42 31.13 8.56
CA ILE A 276 19.57 30.25 8.86
C ILE A 276 20.80 31.08 9.23
N ALA A 277 21.13 32.11 8.45
CA ALA A 277 22.27 32.98 8.71
C ALA A 277 22.15 33.64 10.11
N HIS A 278 20.98 34.20 10.42
CA HIS A 278 20.70 34.79 11.73
C HIS A 278 20.78 33.78 12.88
N GLN A 279 20.34 32.54 12.66
CA GLN A 279 20.47 31.46 13.66
C GLN A 279 21.94 31.10 13.90
N MET A 280 22.76 31.03 12.84
CA MET A 280 24.19 30.75 12.95
C MET A 280 24.94 31.87 13.68
N ASP A 281 24.59 33.13 13.42
CA ASP A 281 25.20 34.27 14.10
C ASP A 281 24.88 34.32 15.59
N LYS A 282 23.68 33.89 15.98
CA LYS A 282 23.21 33.93 17.38
C LYS A 282 23.57 32.71 18.20
N ASN A 283 23.80 31.55 17.58
CA ASN A 283 24.08 30.32 18.28
C ASN A 283 25.58 29.97 18.19
N PRO A 284 26.33 29.98 19.31
CA PRO A 284 27.75 29.60 19.31
C PRO A 284 28.01 28.13 18.95
N HIS A 285 26.98 27.27 19.02
CA HIS A 285 27.05 25.85 18.65
C HIS A 285 25.87 25.47 17.75
N PRO A 286 25.86 25.91 16.48
CA PRO A 286 24.76 25.62 15.56
C PRO A 286 24.74 24.13 15.17
N ASP A 287 23.55 23.56 15.00
CA ASP A 287 23.39 22.22 14.44
C ASP A 287 23.66 22.26 12.93
N ILE A 288 24.94 22.13 12.57
CA ILE A 288 25.41 22.13 11.18
C ILE A 288 24.71 21.04 10.36
N ARG A 289 24.37 19.90 10.96
CA ARG A 289 23.71 18.80 10.24
C ARG A 289 22.28 19.17 9.88
N GLY A 290 21.52 19.71 10.83
CA GLY A 290 20.17 20.21 10.59
C GLY A 290 20.14 21.36 9.59
N ILE A 291 21.11 22.28 9.65
CA ILE A 291 21.25 23.39 8.70
C ILE A 291 21.52 22.86 7.28
N ASN A 292 22.50 21.97 7.12
CA ASN A 292 22.81 21.37 5.83
C ASN A 292 21.60 20.63 5.26
N GLN A 293 20.87 19.88 6.09
CA GLN A 293 19.66 19.19 5.67
C GLN A 293 18.58 20.17 5.20
N THR A 294 18.41 21.29 5.89
CA THR A 294 17.46 22.36 5.52
C THR A 294 17.85 23.00 4.19
N LEU A 295 19.13 23.30 3.98
CA LEU A 295 19.62 23.85 2.71
C LEU A 295 19.43 22.86 1.56
N ILE A 296 19.75 21.57 1.76
CA ILE A 296 19.49 20.52 0.76
C ILE A 296 18.00 20.49 0.41
N SER A 297 17.12 20.44 1.41
CA SER A 297 15.67 20.42 1.20
C SER A 297 15.14 21.68 0.51
N LEU A 298 15.73 22.85 0.78
CA LEU A 298 15.33 24.13 0.17
C LEU A 298 15.58 24.18 -1.34
N TYR A 299 16.67 23.55 -1.80
CA TYR A 299 17.01 23.43 -3.22
C TYR A 299 16.52 22.12 -3.86
N GLN A 300 15.93 21.23 -3.07
CA GLN A 300 15.32 20.00 -3.54
C GLN A 300 13.97 20.30 -4.22
N ASN A 301 14.03 20.55 -5.52
CA ASN A 301 12.85 20.90 -6.33
C ASN A 301 12.15 19.69 -6.96
N ARG A 302 12.67 18.47 -6.77
CA ARG A 302 12.10 17.21 -7.26
C ARG A 302 11.56 16.41 -6.10
N TYR A 303 10.38 15.82 -6.28
CA TYR A 303 9.73 15.00 -5.27
C TYR A 303 8.94 13.87 -5.94
N GLY A 304 8.91 12.73 -5.27
CA GLY A 304 8.13 11.57 -5.64
C GLY A 304 6.68 11.77 -5.24
N ARG A 305 5.78 11.43 -6.16
CA ARG A 305 4.34 11.42 -5.94
C ARG A 305 3.81 10.00 -6.13
N HIS A 306 3.06 9.53 -5.14
CA HIS A 306 2.38 8.25 -5.20
C HIS A 306 0.90 8.45 -5.48
N SER A 307 0.49 8.27 -6.73
CA SER A 307 -0.89 8.51 -7.16
C SER A 307 -1.41 7.34 -7.95
N THR A 308 -2.61 6.89 -7.64
CA THR A 308 -3.32 5.85 -8.38
C THR A 308 -4.05 6.51 -9.53
N ARG A 309 -3.75 6.08 -10.76
CA ARG A 309 -4.50 6.54 -11.93
C ARG A 309 -5.97 6.17 -11.77
N SER A 310 -6.83 7.17 -11.88
CA SER A 310 -8.28 7.00 -11.90
C SER A 310 -8.86 7.43 -13.25
N ARG A 311 -9.98 6.82 -13.64
CA ARG A 311 -10.80 7.23 -14.77
C ARG A 311 -12.10 7.83 -14.23
N ALA A 312 -12.47 9.00 -14.73
CA ALA A 312 -13.75 9.62 -14.39
C ALA A 312 -14.90 8.85 -15.05
N ILE A 313 -15.97 8.58 -14.30
CA ILE A 313 -17.27 8.14 -14.80
C ILE A 313 -18.22 9.34 -14.79
N LEU A 314 -18.86 9.61 -15.92
CA LEU A 314 -19.88 10.65 -16.04
C LEU A 314 -21.25 10.12 -15.61
N GLY A 315 -22.06 10.97 -14.98
CA GLY A 315 -23.40 10.63 -14.51
C GLY A 315 -23.74 11.30 -13.18
N ASP A 316 -24.92 11.00 -12.64
CA ASP A 316 -25.40 11.52 -11.34
C ASP A 316 -25.08 10.59 -10.16
N GLY A 317 -24.49 9.43 -10.43
CA GLY A 317 -24.10 8.45 -9.43
C GLY A 317 -25.22 7.52 -8.95
N ARG A 318 -26.42 7.55 -9.55
CA ARG A 318 -27.55 6.66 -9.17
C ARG A 318 -27.25 5.19 -9.40
N SER A 319 -26.60 4.85 -10.52
CA SER A 319 -26.21 3.45 -10.80
C SER A 319 -25.32 2.87 -9.70
N TRP A 320 -24.39 3.67 -9.18
CA TRP A 320 -23.56 3.28 -8.05
C TRP A 320 -24.39 3.04 -6.78
N GLU A 321 -25.35 3.93 -6.47
CA GLU A 321 -26.23 3.78 -5.30
C GLU A 321 -27.08 2.51 -5.39
N GLU A 322 -27.64 2.26 -6.57
CA GLU A 322 -28.47 1.08 -6.84
C GLU A 322 -27.65 -0.20 -6.69
N ASP A 323 -26.44 -0.23 -7.25
CA ASP A 323 -25.55 -1.40 -7.18
C ASP A 323 -25.14 -1.70 -5.73
N VAL A 324 -24.70 -0.69 -4.98
CA VAL A 324 -24.31 -0.85 -3.57
C VAL A 324 -25.51 -1.22 -2.70
N SER A 325 -26.66 -0.57 -2.90
CA SER A 325 -27.88 -0.90 -2.16
C SER A 325 -28.36 -2.32 -2.43
N ARG A 326 -28.34 -2.75 -3.70
CA ARG A 326 -28.70 -4.11 -4.10
C ARG A 326 -27.74 -5.13 -3.50
N TYR A 327 -26.44 -4.85 -3.56
CA TYR A 327 -25.40 -5.70 -3.00
C TYR A 327 -25.55 -5.87 -1.48
N LEU A 328 -25.64 -4.77 -0.73
CA LEU A 328 -25.74 -4.81 0.73
C LEU A 328 -27.05 -5.46 1.21
N ARG A 329 -28.19 -5.18 0.56
CA ARG A 329 -29.46 -5.85 0.88
C ARG A 329 -29.41 -7.35 0.64
N ARG A 330 -28.79 -7.79 -0.46
CA ARG A 330 -28.63 -9.23 -0.76
C ARG A 330 -27.86 -9.97 0.33
N HIS A 331 -26.89 -9.29 0.95
CA HIS A 331 -26.02 -9.86 1.98
C HIS A 331 -26.45 -9.53 3.42
N GLY A 332 -27.56 -8.81 3.61
CA GLY A 332 -28.07 -8.45 4.93
C GLY A 332 -27.32 -7.34 5.66
N ASP A 333 -26.37 -6.66 5.02
CA ASP A 333 -25.51 -5.62 5.64
C ASP A 333 -26.05 -4.21 5.42
N THR A 334 -27.28 -3.97 5.82
CA THR A 334 -27.94 -2.67 5.60
C THR A 334 -27.68 -1.66 6.71
N GLY A 335 -26.99 -2.04 7.80
CA GLY A 335 -26.81 -1.20 8.99
C GLY A 335 -26.19 0.18 8.70
N HIS A 336 -25.24 0.25 7.76
CA HIS A 336 -24.59 1.50 7.35
C HIS A 336 -25.09 2.05 6.01
N LEU A 337 -26.12 1.46 5.41
CA LEU A 337 -26.53 1.82 4.04
C LEU A 337 -26.91 3.30 3.94
N THR A 338 -27.69 3.82 4.89
CA THR A 338 -28.08 5.24 4.92
C THR A 338 -26.85 6.15 5.00
N ALA A 339 -25.93 5.87 5.92
CA ALA A 339 -24.69 6.63 6.13
C ALA A 339 -23.80 6.64 4.87
N ILE A 340 -23.65 5.48 4.23
CA ILE A 340 -22.90 5.32 2.97
C ILE A 340 -23.51 6.19 1.87
N LEU A 341 -24.83 6.10 1.66
CA LEU A 341 -25.51 6.85 0.60
C LEU A 341 -25.49 8.37 0.84
N GLN A 342 -25.67 8.78 2.09
CA GLN A 342 -25.67 10.18 2.52
C GLN A 342 -24.26 10.78 2.65
N ARG A 343 -23.23 9.93 2.70
CA ARG A 343 -21.81 10.28 2.89
C ARG A 343 -21.55 10.90 4.27
N THR A 344 -22.10 10.27 5.30
CA THR A 344 -21.93 10.60 6.72
C THR A 344 -21.30 9.43 7.47
N GLU A 345 -20.69 9.71 8.61
CA GLU A 345 -20.19 8.66 9.52
C GLU A 345 -21.35 8.02 10.30
N GLU A 346 -22.29 8.83 10.77
CA GLU A 346 -23.41 8.39 11.60
C GLU A 346 -24.50 7.67 10.80
N THR A 347 -25.03 6.59 11.38
CA THR A 347 -26.27 5.93 10.92
C THR A 347 -27.46 6.66 11.52
N ALA A 348 -28.11 7.51 10.72
CA ALA A 348 -29.36 8.18 11.09
C ALA A 348 -30.54 7.21 11.24
#